data_AF-A0AAV5HCK3-F1
#
_entry.id   AF-A0AAV5HCK3-F1
#
_cell.length_a   1.000
_cell.length_b   1.000
_cell.length_c   1.000
_cell.angle_alpha   90.00
_cell.angle_beta   90.00
_cell.angle_gamma   90.00
#
_symmetry.space_group_name_H-M   'P 1'
#
loop_
_entity.id
_entity.type
_entity.pdbx_description
1 polymer ?
#
loop_
_entity_poly.entity_id
_entity_poly.type
_entity_poly.pdbx_seq_one_letter_code
_entity_poly.pdbx_strand_id
1 'polypeptide(L)'
;MGLSIPSNEEEGFKYFFRVSIPSKYFVSVEKQVAIALRTLASGDSQVLVGAAFGVGQSTVSQVTWRFIEALEECSKHHLKWPDSNRMEEIKSKFEELLGLPNYCGALDATHIIMSLPTVQTSDDWCDQENNYSTFLQGIVDHEMRFLDIVTGWPGGMTVSRLLKCSRFFRLCEAGECLNGNTRTLSEGVGIREFIVGGLHILLFIG
;
A
#
# COMPACT_ATOMS: atom_id res chain seq x y z
N MET A 1 -1.72 7.41 32.24
CA MET A 1 -2.96 6.61 32.16
C MET A 1 -2.98 5.97 30.78
N GLY A 2 -2.75 4.66 30.72
CA GLY A 2 -2.76 3.92 29.46
C GLY A 2 -4.18 3.85 28.92
N LEU A 3 -4.37 4.28 27.67
CA LEU A 3 -5.65 4.20 26.98
C LEU A 3 -5.51 3.18 25.87
N SER A 4 -6.34 2.14 25.95
CA SER A 4 -6.38 1.00 25.04
C SER A 4 -6.88 1.41 23.66
N ILE A 5 -6.08 1.15 22.63
CA ILE A 5 -6.50 1.21 21.22
C ILE A 5 -7.65 0.19 21.04
N PRO A 6 -8.80 0.59 20.49
CA PRO A 6 -9.91 -0.33 20.23
C PRO A 6 -9.47 -1.47 19.30
N SER A 7 -9.83 -2.71 19.62
CA SER A 7 -9.48 -3.90 18.83
C SER A 7 -10.28 -4.03 17.53
N ASN A 8 -11.31 -3.21 17.34
CA ASN A 8 -12.11 -3.15 16.11
C ASN A 8 -11.49 -2.09 15.20
N GLU A 9 -11.10 -2.47 13.97
CA GLU A 9 -10.48 -1.58 12.98
C GLU A 9 -11.35 -0.35 12.67
N GLU A 10 -12.67 -0.49 12.63
CA GLU A 10 -13.58 0.63 12.38
C GLU A 10 -13.62 1.62 13.55
N GLU A 11 -13.69 1.11 14.78
CA GLU A 11 -13.63 1.92 16.00
C GLU A 11 -12.25 2.53 16.20
N GLY A 12 -11.19 1.79 15.87
CA GLY A 12 -9.81 2.26 15.90
C GLY A 12 -9.59 3.40 14.91
N PHE A 13 -10.10 3.26 13.67
CA PHE A 13 -10.05 4.33 12.68
C PHE A 13 -10.86 5.55 13.13
N LYS A 14 -12.11 5.37 13.59
CA LYS A 14 -12.94 6.47 14.12
C LYS A 14 -12.29 7.15 15.32
N TYR A 15 -11.70 6.39 16.23
CA TYR A 15 -10.99 6.90 17.40
C TYR A 15 -9.77 7.71 16.97
N PHE A 16 -8.94 7.16 16.10
CA PHE A 16 -7.74 7.82 15.58
C PHE A 16 -8.10 9.12 14.85
N PHE A 17 -9.14 9.08 14.03
CA PHE A 17 -9.67 10.24 13.31
C PHE A 17 -10.17 11.31 14.28
N ARG A 18 -10.92 10.92 15.31
CA ARG A 18 -11.47 11.83 16.32
C ARG A 18 -10.41 12.44 17.23
N VAL A 19 -9.36 11.71 17.58
CA VAL A 19 -8.22 12.22 18.36
C VAL A 19 -7.35 13.16 17.52
N SER A 20 -7.19 12.85 16.23
CA SER A 20 -6.42 13.67 15.30
C SER A 20 -7.16 14.93 14.86
N ILE A 21 -8.45 15.12 15.23
CA ILE A 21 -9.31 16.26 14.86
C ILE A 21 -9.79 17.03 16.11
N PRO A 22 -9.15 18.16 16.49
CA PRO A 22 -9.77 19.10 17.42
C PRO A 22 -11.06 19.63 16.79
N SER A 23 -12.10 19.75 17.62
CA SER A 23 -13.47 20.18 17.26
C SER A 23 -13.59 21.64 16.82
N LYS A 24 -12.56 22.21 16.18
CA LYS A 24 -12.55 23.60 15.71
C LYS A 24 -13.42 23.85 14.48
N TYR A 25 -13.99 22.81 13.88
CA TYR A 25 -14.85 22.90 12.69
C TYR A 25 -16.23 22.33 12.97
N PHE A 26 -17.27 23.06 12.55
CA PHE A 26 -18.69 22.63 12.57
C PHE A 26 -18.99 21.52 11.54
N VAL A 27 -18.01 20.68 11.19
CA VAL A 27 -18.10 19.63 10.17
C VAL A 27 -18.02 18.28 10.88
N SER A 28 -19.06 17.46 10.75
CA SER A 28 -19.08 16.12 11.37
C SER A 28 -17.96 15.23 10.82
N VAL A 29 -17.57 14.20 11.56
CA VAL A 29 -16.51 13.27 11.16
C VAL A 29 -16.83 12.59 9.83
N GLU A 30 -18.07 12.17 9.64
CA GLU A 30 -18.56 11.51 8.43
C GLU A 30 -18.41 12.43 7.21
N LYS A 31 -18.74 13.72 7.39
CA LYS A 31 -18.58 14.72 6.34
C LYS A 31 -17.10 14.99 6.04
N GLN A 32 -16.23 14.98 7.05
CA GLN A 32 -14.78 15.11 6.84
C GLN A 32 -14.21 13.93 6.05
N VAL A 33 -14.59 12.70 6.40
CA VAL A 33 -14.21 11.49 5.65
C VAL A 33 -14.72 11.56 4.21
N ALA A 34 -15.98 11.94 3.99
CA ALA A 34 -16.55 12.07 2.66
C ALA A 34 -15.82 13.13 1.80
N ILE A 35 -15.46 14.28 2.38
CA ILE A 35 -14.69 15.34 1.71
C ILE A 35 -13.32 14.80 1.29
N ALA A 36 -12.60 14.14 2.21
CA ALA A 36 -11.26 13.63 1.92
C ALA A 36 -11.29 12.54 0.85
N LEU A 37 -12.18 11.56 0.97
CA LEU A 37 -12.36 10.50 -0.03
C LEU A 37 -12.76 11.07 -1.40
N ARG A 38 -13.69 12.04 -1.43
CA ARG A 38 -14.05 12.71 -2.68
C ARG A 38 -12.85 13.41 -3.31
N THR A 39 -12.06 14.11 -2.51
CA THR A 39 -10.87 14.84 -2.99
C THR A 39 -9.84 13.87 -3.57
N LEU A 40 -9.53 12.79 -2.84
CA LEU A 40 -8.52 11.80 -3.23
C LEU A 40 -8.94 10.95 -4.43
N ALA A 41 -10.22 10.59 -4.54
CA ALA A 41 -10.71 9.71 -5.60
C ALA A 41 -10.96 10.43 -6.94
N SER A 42 -11.38 11.70 -6.90
CA SER A 42 -11.76 12.44 -8.12
C SER A 42 -10.62 13.24 -8.74
N GLY A 43 -9.66 13.71 -7.93
CA GLY A 43 -8.71 14.73 -8.39
C GLY A 43 -9.36 16.09 -8.72
N ASP A 44 -10.63 16.28 -8.36
CA ASP A 44 -11.35 17.54 -8.56
C ASP A 44 -10.65 18.70 -7.82
N SER A 45 -10.78 19.92 -8.35
CA SER A 45 -10.30 21.09 -7.62
C SER A 45 -10.99 21.19 -6.25
N GLN A 46 -10.23 21.57 -5.23
CA GLN A 46 -10.76 21.70 -3.86
C GLN A 46 -11.89 22.74 -3.76
N VAL A 47 -11.99 23.67 -4.71
CA VAL A 47 -13.11 24.63 -4.83
C VAL A 47 -14.40 23.90 -5.22
N LEU A 48 -14.35 22.99 -6.20
CA LEU A 48 -15.51 22.19 -6.62
C LEU A 48 -15.95 21.24 -5.51
N VAL A 49 -15.00 20.58 -4.85
CA VAL A 49 -15.31 19.73 -3.69
C VAL A 49 -15.94 20.58 -2.57
N GLY A 50 -15.38 21.76 -2.29
CA GLY A 50 -15.91 22.67 -1.28
C GLY A 50 -17.34 23.08 -1.57
N ALA A 51 -17.64 23.44 -2.81
CA ALA A 51 -18.99 23.76 -3.26
C ALA A 51 -19.97 22.59 -3.07
N ALA A 52 -19.56 21.36 -3.42
CA ALA A 52 -20.40 20.16 -3.28
C ALA A 52 -20.76 19.85 -1.82
N PHE A 53 -19.88 20.18 -0.87
CA PHE A 53 -20.09 19.94 0.56
C PHE A 53 -20.49 21.20 1.35
N GLY A 54 -20.64 22.36 0.69
CA GLY A 54 -20.96 23.63 1.36
C GLY A 54 -19.90 24.07 2.36
N VAL A 55 -18.61 23.88 2.04
CA VAL A 55 -17.46 24.29 2.85
C VAL A 55 -16.46 25.09 2.03
N GLY A 56 -15.64 25.90 2.70
CA GLY A 56 -14.57 26.64 2.02
C GLY A 56 -13.46 25.71 1.50
N GLN A 57 -12.76 26.12 0.45
CA GLN A 57 -11.60 25.40 -0.08
C GLN A 57 -10.53 25.14 1.00
N SER A 58 -10.31 26.10 1.89
CA SER A 58 -9.36 25.94 3.02
C SER A 58 -9.77 24.82 3.98
N THR A 59 -11.07 24.58 4.16
CA THR A 59 -11.60 23.46 4.94
C THR A 59 -11.34 22.14 4.22
N VAL A 60 -11.59 22.06 2.90
CA VAL A 60 -11.29 20.86 2.10
C VAL A 60 -9.82 20.49 2.19
N SER A 61 -8.92 21.47 2.02
CA SER A 61 -7.48 21.26 2.09
C SER A 61 -7.06 20.68 3.45
N GLN A 62 -7.49 21.32 4.54
CA GLN A 62 -7.14 20.87 5.90
C GLN A 62 -7.73 19.50 6.23
N VAL A 63 -8.98 19.24 5.86
CA VAL A 63 -9.62 17.93 6.09
C VAL A 63 -8.89 16.84 5.33
N THR A 64 -8.55 17.09 4.06
CA THR A 64 -7.82 16.13 3.23
C THR A 64 -6.44 15.83 3.79
N TRP A 65 -5.68 16.86 4.16
CA TRP A 65 -4.34 16.70 4.76
C TRP A 65 -4.37 15.82 6.01
N ARG A 66 -5.30 16.12 6.94
CA ARG A 66 -5.43 15.36 8.18
C ARG A 66 -5.90 13.94 7.97
N PHE A 67 -6.74 13.72 6.96
CA PHE A 67 -7.16 12.37 6.59
C PHE A 67 -5.97 11.55 6.08
N ILE A 68 -5.09 12.16 5.29
CA ILE A 68 -3.84 11.53 4.84
C ILE A 68 -2.93 11.23 6.04
N GLU A 69 -2.71 12.18 6.95
CA GLU A 69 -1.89 11.96 8.16
C GLU A 69 -2.44 10.80 9.01
N ALA A 70 -3.76 10.74 9.18
CA ALA A 70 -4.41 9.67 9.93
C ALA A 70 -4.27 8.31 9.23
N LEU A 71 -4.42 8.27 7.90
CA LEU A 71 -4.18 7.07 7.11
C LEU A 71 -2.72 6.62 7.18
N GLU A 72 -1.77 7.54 7.13
CA GLU A 72 -0.35 7.23 7.20
C GLU A 72 -0.01 6.58 8.55
N GLU A 73 -0.51 7.12 9.66
CA GLU A 73 -0.26 6.52 10.98
C GLU A 73 -0.90 5.13 11.08
N CYS A 74 -2.14 4.97 10.64
CA CYS A 74 -2.80 3.66 10.59
C CYS A 74 -2.02 2.68 9.71
N SER A 75 -1.50 3.14 8.57
CA SER A 75 -0.79 2.31 7.60
C SER A 75 0.46 1.66 8.20
N LYS A 76 1.14 2.31 9.16
CA LYS A 76 2.32 1.76 9.84
C LYS A 76 2.01 0.49 10.64
N HIS A 77 0.76 0.33 11.07
CA HIS A 77 0.31 -0.86 11.80
C HIS A 77 -0.09 -2.01 10.86
N HIS A 78 -0.52 -1.71 9.64
CA HIS A 78 -1.02 -2.70 8.69
C HIS A 78 0.02 -3.09 7.63
N LEU A 79 0.88 -2.17 7.19
CA LEU A 79 1.92 -2.37 6.18
C LEU A 79 3.23 -2.85 6.82
N LYS A 80 3.20 -4.05 7.36
CA LYS A 80 4.38 -4.69 7.95
C LYS A 80 4.57 -6.08 7.36
N TRP A 81 5.84 -6.42 7.11
CA TRP A 81 6.19 -7.80 6.77
C TRP A 81 5.77 -8.74 7.92
N PRO A 82 5.09 -9.87 7.63
CA PRO A 82 4.60 -10.78 8.66
C PRO A 82 5.72 -11.31 9.55
N ASP A 83 5.42 -11.50 10.84
CA ASP A 83 6.27 -12.32 11.70
C ASP A 83 6.13 -13.81 11.36
N SER A 84 6.95 -14.66 11.98
CA SER A 84 6.98 -16.09 11.70
C SER A 84 5.62 -16.78 11.90
N ASN A 85 4.83 -16.39 12.90
CA ASN A 85 3.54 -17.02 13.16
C ASN A 85 2.54 -16.67 12.05
N ARG A 86 2.41 -15.38 11.74
CA ARG A 86 1.53 -14.92 10.67
C ARG A 86 2.00 -15.44 9.30
N MET A 87 3.31 -15.57 9.09
CA MET A 87 3.86 -16.13 7.85
C MET A 87 3.47 -17.60 7.67
N GLU A 88 3.53 -18.43 8.73
CA GLU A 88 3.07 -19.83 8.65
C GLU A 88 1.56 -19.93 8.33
N GLU A 89 0.74 -19.02 8.88
CA GLU A 89 -0.68 -18.95 8.52
C GLU A 89 -0.87 -18.63 7.03
N ILE A 90 -0.16 -17.61 6.52
CA ILE A 90 -0.22 -17.20 5.11
C ILE A 90 0.20 -18.36 4.20
N LYS A 91 1.32 -19.01 4.49
CA LYS A 91 1.82 -20.16 3.73
C LYS A 91 0.83 -21.32 3.73
N SER A 92 0.27 -21.65 4.89
CA SER A 92 -0.69 -22.75 5.01
C SER A 92 -1.97 -22.46 4.23
N LYS A 93 -2.43 -21.20 4.23
CA LYS A 93 -3.62 -20.80 3.47
C LYS A 93 -3.39 -20.80 1.97
N PHE A 94 -2.23 -20.35 1.52
CA PHE A 94 -1.86 -20.47 0.12
C PHE A 94 -1.69 -21.92 -0.35
N GLU A 95 -1.14 -22.79 0.50
CA GLU A 95 -1.03 -24.22 0.23
C GLU A 95 -2.41 -24.89 0.14
N GLU A 96 -3.35 -24.52 1.02
CA GLU A 96 -4.74 -24.98 0.97
C GLU A 96 -5.47 -24.54 -0.31
N LEU A 97 -5.27 -23.28 -0.73
CA LEU A 97 -5.98 -22.68 -1.86
C LEU A 97 -5.39 -23.06 -3.22
N LEU A 98 -4.06 -23.16 -3.33
CA LEU A 98 -3.34 -23.26 -4.60
C LEU A 98 -2.43 -24.50 -4.68
N GLY A 99 -2.28 -25.26 -3.59
CA GLY A 99 -1.36 -26.40 -3.53
C GLY A 99 0.13 -26.00 -3.53
N LEU A 100 0.43 -24.73 -3.26
CA LEU A 100 1.80 -24.18 -3.29
C LEU A 100 2.37 -24.06 -1.86
N PRO A 101 3.25 -24.98 -1.42
CA PRO A 101 3.91 -24.86 -0.12
C PRO A 101 4.90 -23.71 -0.13
N ASN A 102 5.13 -23.10 1.03
CA ASN A 102 6.09 -22.00 1.20
C ASN A 102 5.85 -20.75 0.32
N TYR A 103 4.63 -20.60 -0.20
CA TYR A 103 4.20 -19.40 -0.91
C TYR A 103 3.82 -18.29 0.09
N CYS A 104 4.51 -17.16 0.04
CA CYS A 104 4.45 -16.11 1.06
C CYS A 104 3.64 -14.87 0.66
N GLY A 105 3.26 -14.73 -0.61
CA GLY A 105 2.49 -13.59 -1.10
C GLY A 105 2.64 -13.35 -2.59
N ALA A 106 1.71 -12.57 -3.16
CA ALA A 106 1.74 -12.16 -4.56
C ALA A 106 2.32 -10.75 -4.68
N LEU A 107 3.20 -10.51 -5.65
CA LEU A 107 3.77 -9.21 -5.93
C LEU A 107 3.35 -8.73 -7.32
N ASP A 108 2.83 -7.51 -7.39
CA ASP A 108 2.53 -6.86 -8.66
C ASP A 108 2.97 -5.39 -8.66
N ALA A 109 3.07 -4.81 -9.85
CA ALA A 109 3.41 -3.42 -10.04
C ALA A 109 2.54 -2.80 -11.14
N THR A 110 2.01 -1.61 -10.86
CA THR A 110 1.14 -0.87 -11.78
C THR A 110 1.57 0.59 -11.87
N HIS A 111 1.21 1.23 -12.98
CA HIS A 111 1.38 2.67 -13.17
C HIS A 111 0.18 3.42 -12.59
N ILE A 112 0.46 4.49 -11.86
CA ILE A 112 -0.51 5.51 -11.46
C ILE A 112 -0.25 6.75 -12.31
N ILE A 113 -1.22 7.09 -13.17
CA ILE A 113 -1.13 8.26 -14.04
C ILE A 113 -1.16 9.52 -13.19
N MET A 114 -0.19 10.41 -13.43
CA MET A 114 -0.10 11.70 -12.76
C MET A 114 -0.76 12.77 -13.61
N SER A 115 -1.64 13.56 -12.99
CA SER A 115 -2.13 14.80 -13.60
C SER A 115 -1.05 15.86 -13.45
N LEU A 116 -0.15 15.96 -14.43
CA LEU A 116 0.94 16.92 -14.37
C LEU A 116 0.48 18.34 -14.72
N PRO A 117 1.07 19.37 -14.09
CA PRO A 117 1.05 20.71 -14.64
C PRO A 117 1.83 20.75 -15.96
N THR A 118 1.44 21.64 -16.86
CA THR A 118 1.94 21.83 -18.24
C THR A 118 3.43 22.20 -18.38
N VAL A 119 4.24 22.02 -17.33
CA VAL A 119 5.66 22.37 -17.30
C VAL A 119 6.49 21.12 -17.54
N GLN A 120 7.50 21.26 -18.39
CA GLN A 120 8.43 20.20 -18.82
C GLN A 120 8.86 19.31 -17.66
N THR A 121 8.22 18.16 -17.55
CA THR A 121 8.62 17.06 -16.68
C THR A 121 9.65 16.21 -17.40
N SER A 122 10.70 15.81 -16.69
CA SER A 122 11.76 14.94 -17.21
C SER A 122 11.16 13.71 -17.91
N ASP A 123 11.76 13.30 -19.03
CA ASP A 123 11.39 12.10 -19.79
C ASP A 123 11.40 10.83 -18.91
N ASP A 124 12.10 10.86 -17.76
CA ASP A 124 12.15 9.76 -16.78
C ASP A 124 10.76 9.36 -16.25
N TRP A 125 9.80 10.28 -16.22
CA TRP A 125 8.43 10.03 -15.73
C TRP A 125 7.47 9.57 -16.83
N CYS A 126 7.92 9.61 -18.09
CA CYS A 126 7.16 9.21 -19.24
C CYS A 126 7.27 7.68 -19.39
N ASP A 127 6.15 6.97 -19.32
CA ASP A 127 6.11 5.54 -19.57
C ASP A 127 6.17 5.22 -21.08
N GLN A 128 6.17 3.93 -21.41
CA GLN A 128 6.28 3.45 -22.79
C GLN A 128 5.09 3.85 -23.69
N GLU A 129 3.99 4.28 -23.08
CA GLU A 129 2.79 4.77 -23.77
C GLU A 129 2.72 6.30 -23.83
N ASN A 130 3.81 6.97 -23.44
CA ASN A 130 3.96 8.42 -23.39
C ASN A 130 3.00 9.10 -22.39
N ASN A 131 2.58 8.36 -21.35
CA ASN A 131 1.86 8.91 -20.21
C ASN A 131 2.86 9.24 -19.10
N TYR A 132 2.59 10.31 -18.35
CA TYR A 132 3.36 10.60 -17.17
C TYR A 132 2.78 9.87 -15.97
N SER A 133 3.57 8.97 -15.40
CA SER A 133 3.09 8.07 -14.35
C SER A 133 4.14 7.82 -13.28
N THR A 134 3.68 7.35 -12.13
CA THR A 134 4.52 6.81 -11.07
C THR A 134 4.21 5.34 -10.83
N PHE A 135 5.22 4.54 -10.53
CA PHE A 135 5.02 3.14 -10.18
C PHE A 135 4.47 2.99 -8.77
N LEU A 136 3.55 2.04 -8.63
CA LEU A 136 3.13 1.42 -7.38
C LEU A 136 3.43 -0.08 -7.46
N GLN A 137 4.33 -0.57 -6.62
CA GLN A 137 4.53 -1.99 -6.35
C GLN A 137 3.80 -2.36 -5.06
N GLY A 138 3.08 -3.47 -5.06
CA GLY A 138 2.42 -4.01 -3.88
C GLY A 138 2.70 -5.50 -3.71
N ILE A 139 2.86 -5.94 -2.46
CA ILE A 139 2.87 -7.35 -2.08
C ILE A 139 1.62 -7.60 -1.24
N VAL A 140 0.87 -8.66 -1.54
CA VAL A 140 -0.37 -9.00 -0.83
C VAL A 140 -0.38 -10.44 -0.31
N ASP A 141 -1.09 -10.65 0.80
CA ASP A 141 -1.37 -11.98 1.35
C ASP A 141 -2.58 -12.65 0.70
N HIS A 142 -2.94 -13.85 1.19
CA HIS A 142 -4.07 -14.65 0.70
C HIS A 142 -5.44 -13.99 0.91
N GLU A 143 -5.53 -12.96 1.77
CA GLU A 143 -6.74 -12.16 2.01
C GLU A 143 -6.73 -10.86 1.20
N MET A 144 -5.81 -10.73 0.24
CA MET A 144 -5.57 -9.52 -0.57
C MET A 144 -5.18 -8.30 0.29
N ARG A 145 -4.59 -8.52 1.46
CA ARG A 145 -4.12 -7.43 2.33
C ARG A 145 -2.67 -7.12 2.01
N PHE A 146 -2.34 -5.84 1.92
CA PHE A 146 -0.98 -5.39 1.61
C PHE A 146 0.00 -5.72 2.74
N LEU A 147 1.09 -6.40 2.39
CA LEU A 147 2.23 -6.73 3.25
C LEU A 147 3.38 -5.71 3.10
N ASP A 148 3.57 -5.19 1.88
CA ASP A 148 4.53 -4.14 1.56
C ASP A 148 4.01 -3.33 0.36
N ILE A 149 4.28 -2.03 0.36
CA ILE A 149 3.95 -1.12 -0.73
C ILE A 149 5.17 -0.25 -1.00
N VAL A 150 5.49 -0.05 -2.28
CA VAL A 150 6.49 0.91 -2.74
C VAL A 150 5.87 1.79 -3.82
N THR A 151 5.98 3.11 -3.65
CA THR A 151 5.41 4.10 -4.58
C THR A 151 6.39 5.25 -4.82
N GLY A 152 6.09 6.13 -5.77
CA GLY A 152 6.83 7.37 -6.01
C GLY A 152 8.02 7.24 -6.95
N TRP A 153 8.14 6.10 -7.64
CA TRP A 153 9.19 5.90 -8.65
C TRP A 153 8.74 6.34 -10.04
N PRO A 154 9.65 6.83 -10.90
CA PRO A 154 9.29 7.31 -12.24
C PRO A 154 8.77 6.20 -13.17
N GLY A 155 7.70 6.48 -13.91
CA GLY A 155 7.06 5.56 -14.86
C GLY A 155 7.95 5.10 -16.02
N GLY A 156 8.98 5.85 -16.41
CA GLY A 156 9.95 5.42 -17.42
C GLY A 156 10.91 4.32 -16.95
N MET A 157 10.88 3.96 -15.66
CA MET A 157 11.75 2.94 -15.09
C MET A 157 11.31 1.52 -15.47
N THR A 158 12.26 0.57 -15.50
CA THR A 158 11.90 -0.85 -15.64
C THR A 158 11.45 -1.44 -14.31
N VAL A 159 10.53 -2.38 -14.37
CA VAL A 159 10.03 -3.13 -13.20
C VAL A 159 11.16 -3.83 -12.43
N SER A 160 12.19 -4.34 -13.12
CA SER A 160 13.37 -4.92 -12.46
C SER A 160 14.14 -3.91 -11.59
N ARG A 161 14.26 -2.65 -12.05
CA ARG A 161 14.87 -1.58 -11.26
C ARG A 161 13.98 -1.19 -10.09
N LEU A 162 12.67 -1.11 -10.28
CA LEU A 162 11.70 -0.88 -9.21
C LEU A 162 11.88 -1.87 -8.07
N LEU A 163 11.92 -3.16 -8.42
CA LEU A 163 12.09 -4.24 -7.44
C LEU A 163 13.40 -4.08 -6.66
N LYS A 164 14.53 -3.83 -7.34
CA LYS A 164 15.83 -3.62 -6.67
C LYS A 164 15.86 -2.40 -5.75
N CYS A 165 15.06 -1.37 -6.05
CA CYS A 165 14.93 -0.19 -5.22
C CYS A 165 13.94 -0.38 -4.05
N SER A 166 13.13 -1.44 -4.06
CA SER A 166 12.15 -1.72 -3.01
C SER A 166 12.81 -2.01 -1.66
N ARG A 167 12.13 -1.65 -0.57
CA ARG A 167 12.54 -2.03 0.79
C ARG A 167 12.54 -3.56 0.93
N PHE A 168 11.50 -4.21 0.41
CA PHE A 168 11.35 -5.65 0.40
C PHE A 168 12.57 -6.37 -0.17
N PHE A 169 13.06 -5.98 -1.36
CA PHE A 169 14.23 -6.62 -1.98
C PHE A 169 15.47 -6.55 -1.09
N ARG A 170 15.74 -5.38 -0.49
CA ARG A 170 16.87 -5.20 0.43
C ARG A 170 16.75 -6.08 1.68
N LEU A 171 15.55 -6.29 2.20
CA LEU A 171 15.32 -7.18 3.34
C LEU A 171 15.53 -8.65 2.97
N CYS A 172 15.15 -9.05 1.76
CA CYS A 172 15.47 -10.39 1.25
C CYS A 172 16.98 -10.59 1.09
N GLU A 173 17.71 -9.61 0.55
CA GLU A 173 19.18 -9.67 0.43
C GLU A 173 19.86 -9.75 1.81
N ALA A 174 19.30 -9.09 2.82
CA ALA A 174 19.79 -9.15 4.20
C ALA A 174 19.38 -10.44 4.94
N GLY A 175 18.51 -11.28 4.37
CA GLY A 175 17.97 -12.47 5.05
C GLY A 175 16.95 -12.15 6.15
N GLU A 176 16.36 -10.95 6.13
CA GLU A 176 15.34 -10.52 7.08
C GLU A 176 13.92 -10.87 6.61
N CYS A 177 13.72 -11.05 5.29
CA CYS A 177 12.49 -11.54 4.67
C CYS A 177 12.74 -12.87 3.93
N LEU A 178 11.70 -13.69 3.80
CA LEU A 178 11.75 -15.01 3.13
C LEU A 178 12.83 -15.95 3.73
N ASN A 179 12.97 -15.93 5.05
CA ASN A 179 14.03 -16.61 5.79
C ASN A 179 13.54 -17.85 6.58
N GLY A 180 12.32 -18.32 6.31
CA GLY A 180 11.77 -19.51 6.93
C GLY A 180 12.39 -20.83 6.42
N ASN A 181 11.97 -21.92 7.06
CA ASN A 181 12.51 -23.25 6.77
C ASN A 181 12.08 -23.76 5.38
N THR A 182 12.98 -24.47 4.72
CA THR A 182 12.70 -25.22 3.49
C THR A 182 11.67 -26.32 3.77
N ARG A 183 10.60 -26.40 2.96
CA ARG A 183 9.64 -27.51 2.97
C ARG A 183 10.01 -28.53 1.90
N THR A 184 9.99 -29.81 2.25
CA THR A 184 10.29 -30.90 1.32
C THR A 184 9.01 -31.39 0.64
N LEU A 185 8.98 -31.34 -0.68
CA LEU A 185 7.92 -31.96 -1.47
C LEU A 185 8.01 -33.49 -1.42
N SER A 186 6.91 -34.17 -1.80
CA SER A 186 6.86 -35.63 -1.91
C SER A 186 7.93 -36.22 -2.85
N GLU A 187 8.47 -35.42 -3.77
CA GLU A 187 9.53 -35.79 -4.71
C GLU A 187 10.94 -35.60 -4.15
N GLY A 188 11.09 -35.18 -2.89
CA GLY A 188 12.37 -34.91 -2.24
C GLY A 188 12.99 -33.55 -2.58
N VAL A 189 12.32 -32.73 -3.39
CA VAL A 189 12.74 -31.36 -3.71
C VAL A 189 12.40 -30.42 -2.56
N GLY A 190 13.41 -29.72 -2.04
CA GLY A 190 13.22 -28.68 -1.03
C GLY A 190 12.83 -27.34 -1.65
N ILE A 191 11.74 -26.74 -1.18
CA ILE A 191 11.26 -25.41 -1.59
C ILE A 191 11.46 -24.43 -0.45
N ARG A 192 12.21 -23.35 -0.71
CA ARG A 192 12.34 -22.20 0.21
C ARG A 192 11.12 -21.29 0.14
N GLU A 193 11.00 -20.36 1.07
CA GLU A 193 9.97 -19.31 0.99
C GLU A 193 10.12 -18.49 -0.28
N PHE A 194 9.00 -18.24 -0.98
CA PHE A 194 9.01 -17.47 -2.21
C PHE A 194 7.75 -16.62 -2.39
N ILE A 195 7.86 -15.64 -3.28
CA ILE A 195 6.78 -14.77 -3.73
C ILE A 195 6.62 -14.99 -5.23
N VAL A 196 5.38 -14.92 -5.71
CA VAL A 196 5.06 -15.01 -7.13
C VAL A 196 4.79 -13.59 -7.62
N GLY A 197 5.50 -13.20 -8.68
CA GLY A 197 5.29 -11.92 -9.35
C GLY A 197 4.31 -12.04 -10.53
N GLY A 198 3.65 -10.94 -10.88
CA GLY A 198 2.83 -10.83 -12.10
C GLY A 198 3.63 -10.97 -13.40
N LEU A 199 2.94 -10.92 -14.55
CA LEU A 199 3.51 -11.13 -15.91
C LEU A 199 4.75 -10.28 -16.24
N HIS A 200 4.92 -9.14 -15.58
CA HIS A 200 6.08 -8.25 -15.76
C HIS A 200 7.13 -8.34 -14.64
N ILE A 201 6.85 -9.11 -13.59
CA ILE A 201 7.74 -9.35 -12.44
C ILE A 201 8.05 -10.83 -12.40
N LEU A 202 9.02 -11.25 -13.22
CA LEU A 202 9.64 -12.55 -13.01
C LEU A 202 10.38 -12.50 -11.67
N LEU A 203 9.86 -13.20 -10.66
CA LEU A 203 10.57 -13.43 -9.41
C LEU A 203 10.95 -14.90 -9.30
N PHE A 204 12.25 -15.11 -9.24
CA PHE A 204 12.90 -16.26 -8.63
C PHE A 204 14.17 -15.74 -7.94
N ILE A 205 14.66 -16.56 -7.00
CA ILE A 205 15.92 -16.48 -6.24
C ILE A 205 15.76 -15.69 -4.92
N GLY A 206 16.16 -16.20 -3.75
CA GLY A 206 16.97 -17.39 -3.43
C GLY A 206 16.17 -18.67 -3.25
#